data_AF-A0A8J1LCE5-F1
#
_entry.id   AF-A0A8J1LCE5-F1
#
_cell.length_a   1.000
_cell.length_b   1.000
_cell.length_c   1.000
_cell.angle_alpha   90.00
_cell.angle_beta   90.00
_cell.angle_gamma   90.00
#
_symmetry.space_group_name_H-M   'P 1'
#
loop_
_entity.id
_entity.type
_entity.pdbx_description
1 polymer ?
#
loop_
_entity_poly.entity_id
_entity_poly.type
_entity_poly.pdbx_seq_one_letter_code
_entity_poly.pdbx_strand_id
1 'polypeptide(L)'
;MDDFFSQIEEIRHNIDKIAECVNETKRLHSVILSAPLPEQKTKDELENLTLEIKKTANNVRSRLKLCLLLLLSISAMEQSIEQDDMQSSTDLRIRKSQHSVLSRKFVDVMTKYNEAQVDFREKSKGRIQRQLEITGKSTTDEELEEMLESGNPSIFTSGIINDSQISRQALSEIESRHRDIVQLESSLKELHDMFMDIAMLVENQGESLDNIELNVMNSVEHVEKAREETTKAVKYQNKARKLESDVRALGETLRRQKYHRLRHHAAPSNSPAPASRRPRRHWNAALERIAPKIRVSQSRGEYLTMFLILWCWAYLSYTRDHGSVSEEMLLKWVFQQENDPKHNRK
;
A
#
# COMPACT_ATOMS: atom_id res chain seq x y z
N MET A 1 4.69 -6.53 3.85
CA MET A 1 4.41 -5.12 4.19
C MET A 1 5.25 -4.60 5.35
N ASP A 2 5.59 -5.44 6.33
CA ASP A 2 6.41 -5.03 7.48
C ASP A 2 7.77 -4.43 7.09
N ASP A 3 8.47 -5.05 6.14
CA ASP A 3 9.75 -4.52 5.63
C ASP A 3 9.58 -3.14 4.97
N PHE A 4 8.49 -2.93 4.24
CA PHE A 4 8.16 -1.63 3.66
C PHE A 4 7.91 -0.58 4.75
N PHE A 5 7.11 -0.90 5.77
CA PHE A 5 6.86 0.02 6.88
C PHE A 5 8.12 0.33 7.69
N SER A 6 8.99 -0.67 7.90
CA SER A 6 10.30 -0.45 8.50
C SER A 6 11.14 0.54 7.68
N GLN A 7 11.10 0.41 6.34
CA GLN A 7 11.80 1.34 5.47
C GLN A 7 11.24 2.76 5.55
N ILE A 8 9.91 2.90 5.53
CA ILE A 8 9.21 4.18 5.67
C ILE A 8 9.56 4.85 7.00
N GLU A 9 9.57 4.12 8.11
CA GLU A 9 9.88 4.71 9.41
C GLU A 9 11.34 5.13 9.54
N GLU A 10 12.27 4.37 8.97
CA GLU A 10 13.67 4.81 8.96
C GLU A 10 13.85 6.05 8.05
N ILE A 11 13.15 6.16 6.92
CA ILE A 11 13.17 7.40 6.10
C ILE A 11 12.62 8.57 6.91
N ARG A 12 11.48 8.38 7.58
CA ARG A 12 10.85 9.40 8.41
C ARG A 12 11.77 9.85 9.53
N HIS A 13 12.40 8.91 10.24
CA HIS A 13 13.36 9.20 11.30
C HIS A 13 14.55 10.02 10.77
N ASN A 14 15.09 9.65 9.60
CA ASN A 14 16.18 10.41 8.99
C ASN A 14 15.75 11.82 8.58
N ILE A 15 14.53 12.02 8.08
CA ILE A 15 13.98 13.35 7.79
C ILE A 15 13.85 14.18 9.08
N ASP A 16 13.32 13.59 10.15
CA ASP A 16 13.18 14.26 11.44
C ASP A 16 14.54 14.64 12.04
N LYS A 17 15.53 13.76 11.88
CA LYS A 17 16.92 14.03 12.25
C LYS A 17 17.51 15.20 11.47
N ILE A 18 17.31 15.26 10.16
CA ILE A 18 17.75 16.42 9.37
C ILE A 18 17.09 17.69 9.89
N ALA A 19 15.79 17.66 10.17
CA ALA A 19 15.08 18.84 10.70
C ALA A 19 15.66 19.32 12.05
N GLU A 20 16.05 18.40 12.92
CA GLU A 20 16.75 18.72 14.17
C GLU A 20 18.12 19.37 13.90
N CYS A 21 18.95 18.76 13.03
CA CYS A 21 20.24 19.32 12.64
C CYS A 21 20.09 20.72 12.03
N VAL A 22 19.07 20.96 11.20
CA VAL A 22 18.78 22.28 10.60
C VAL A 22 18.47 23.33 11.66
N ASN A 23 17.70 22.97 12.70
CA ASN A 23 17.41 23.87 13.80
C ASN A 23 18.68 24.22 14.60
N GLU A 24 19.55 23.22 14.82
CA GLU A 24 20.82 23.45 15.49
C GLU A 24 21.78 24.28 14.65
N THR A 25 21.82 24.07 13.33
CA THR A 25 22.54 24.93 12.38
C THR A 25 22.08 26.39 12.51
N LYS A 26 20.77 26.66 12.56
CA LYS A 26 20.24 28.02 12.80
C LYS A 26 20.72 28.61 14.13
N ARG A 27 20.78 27.81 15.19
CA ARG A 27 21.30 28.22 16.50
C ARG A 27 22.79 28.59 16.40
N LEU A 28 23.62 27.74 15.80
CA LEU A 28 25.05 28.00 15.63
C LEU A 28 25.31 29.22 14.74
N HIS A 29 24.56 29.40 13.65
CA HIS A 29 24.61 30.61 12.82
C HIS A 29 24.36 31.88 13.65
N SER A 30 23.36 31.87 14.54
CA SER A 30 23.10 32.99 15.44
C SER A 30 24.26 33.26 16.40
N VAL A 31 24.88 32.21 16.97
CA VAL A 31 26.05 32.34 17.85
C VAL A 31 27.23 32.92 17.08
N ILE A 32 27.51 32.41 15.89
CA ILE A 32 28.61 32.85 15.03
C ILE A 32 28.46 34.33 14.61
N LEU A 33 27.23 34.81 14.37
CA LEU A 33 26.94 36.20 14.03
C LEU A 33 26.92 37.15 15.24
N SER A 34 26.87 36.62 16.46
CA SER A 34 26.84 37.41 17.69
C SER A 34 28.23 37.88 18.14
N ALA A 35 29.29 37.20 17.68
CA ALA A 35 30.67 37.49 18.01
C ALA A 35 31.47 37.97 16.77
N PRO A 36 32.28 39.04 16.89
CA PRO A 36 33.19 39.48 15.84
C PRO A 36 34.13 38.37 15.35
N LEU A 37 34.70 37.62 16.30
CA LEU A 37 35.56 36.47 16.07
C LEU A 37 35.00 35.29 16.87
N PRO A 38 34.19 34.42 16.24
CA PRO A 38 33.60 33.27 16.91
C PRO A 38 34.66 32.22 17.25
N GLU A 39 34.40 31.43 18.27
CA GLU A 39 35.27 30.32 18.67
C GLU A 39 35.38 29.27 17.55
N GLN A 40 36.58 28.74 17.34
CA GLN A 40 36.82 27.68 16.35
C GLN A 40 35.94 26.46 16.62
N LYS A 41 35.73 26.11 17.89
CA LYS A 41 34.87 25.00 18.29
C LYS A 41 33.44 25.11 17.73
N THR A 42 32.85 26.31 17.76
CA THR A 42 31.50 26.55 17.20
C THR A 42 31.47 26.36 15.69
N LYS A 43 32.56 26.72 14.99
CA LYS A 43 32.69 26.48 13.55
C LYS A 43 32.84 25.00 13.23
N ASP A 44 33.63 24.28 14.02
CA ASP A 44 33.82 22.83 13.86
C ASP A 44 32.49 22.07 14.12
N GLU A 45 31.71 22.51 15.11
CA GLU A 45 30.34 21.99 15.36
C GLU A 45 29.40 22.22 14.17
N LEU A 46 29.45 23.41 13.54
CA LEU A 46 28.66 23.72 12.34
C LEU A 46 29.06 22.85 11.13
N GLU A 47 30.35 22.63 10.93
CA GLU A 47 30.86 21.77 9.86
C GLU A 47 30.41 20.31 10.06
N ASN A 48 30.47 19.81 11.29
CA ASN A 48 29.98 18.48 11.62
C ASN A 48 28.48 18.31 11.33
N LEU A 49 27.64 19.29 11.70
CA LEU A 49 26.21 19.27 11.37
C LEU A 49 25.97 19.31 9.86
N THR A 50 26.75 20.09 9.13
CA THR A 50 26.67 20.16 7.65
C THR A 50 26.97 18.79 7.03
N LEU A 51 28.02 18.10 7.50
CA LEU A 51 28.36 16.74 7.06
C LEU A 51 27.26 15.73 7.43
N GLU A 52 26.68 15.86 8.61
CA GLU A 52 25.59 14.98 9.08
C GLU A 52 24.31 15.17 8.26
N ILE A 53 23.92 16.41 7.99
CA ILE A 53 22.80 16.75 7.10
C ILE A 53 23.04 16.15 5.72
N LYS A 54 24.23 16.37 5.13
CA LYS A 54 24.61 15.82 3.82
C LYS A 54 24.49 14.29 3.79
N LYS A 55 25.08 13.61 4.76
CA LYS A 55 25.06 12.14 4.84
C LYS A 55 23.64 11.61 4.96
N THR A 56 22.85 12.19 5.86
CA THR A 56 21.48 11.75 6.15
C THR A 56 20.55 12.05 4.98
N ALA A 57 20.67 13.21 4.35
CA ALA A 57 19.90 13.59 3.18
C ALA A 57 20.21 12.70 1.97
N ASN A 58 21.48 12.33 1.76
CA ASN A 58 21.87 11.37 0.73
C ASN A 58 21.28 9.97 0.97
N ASN A 59 21.20 9.53 2.22
CA ASN A 59 20.53 8.28 2.58
C ASN A 59 19.02 8.36 2.26
N VAL A 60 18.33 9.40 2.71
CA VAL A 60 16.89 9.63 2.42
C VAL A 60 16.64 9.64 0.91
N ARG A 61 17.42 10.41 0.15
CA ARG A 61 17.35 10.48 -1.32
C ARG A 61 17.47 9.10 -1.95
N SER A 62 18.49 8.33 -1.57
CA SER A 62 18.74 7.00 -2.16
C SER A 62 17.58 6.05 -1.90
N ARG A 63 17.00 6.10 -0.70
CA ARG A 63 15.90 5.23 -0.30
C ARG A 63 14.57 5.62 -0.94
N LEU A 64 14.28 6.93 -1.04
CA LEU A 64 13.12 7.43 -1.79
C LEU A 64 13.22 7.05 -3.27
N LYS A 65 14.42 7.09 -3.85
CA LYS A 65 14.65 6.64 -5.24
C LYS A 65 14.43 5.14 -5.41
N LEU A 66 14.94 4.31 -4.49
CA LEU A 66 14.69 2.87 -4.51
C LEU A 66 13.20 2.55 -4.37
N CYS A 67 12.51 3.23 -3.45
CA CYS A 67 11.07 3.09 -3.26
C CYS A 67 10.30 3.47 -4.54
N LEU A 68 10.70 4.54 -5.23
CA LEU A 68 10.11 4.94 -6.51
C LEU A 68 10.33 3.88 -7.60
N LEU A 69 11.54 3.32 -7.71
CA LEU A 69 11.83 2.27 -8.70
C LEU A 69 11.00 1.00 -8.46
N LEU A 70 10.82 0.62 -7.20
CA LEU A 70 9.94 -0.49 -6.82
C LEU A 70 8.47 -0.17 -7.15
N LEU A 71 8.02 1.06 -6.93
CA LEU A 71 6.67 1.48 -7.28
C LEU A 71 6.41 1.42 -8.79
N LEU A 72 7.39 1.82 -9.61
CA LEU A 72 7.31 1.75 -11.06
C LEU A 72 7.27 0.31 -11.56
N SER A 73 8.10 -0.58 -11.00
CA SER A 73 8.10 -1.99 -11.40
C SER A 73 6.78 -2.70 -11.04
N ILE A 74 6.23 -2.41 -9.87
CA ILE A 74 4.92 -2.95 -9.45
C ILE A 74 3.81 -2.43 -10.37
N SER A 75 3.80 -1.12 -10.66
CA SER A 75 2.77 -0.52 -11.53
C SER A 75 2.82 -1.09 -12.95
N ALA A 76 4.00 -1.39 -13.49
CA ALA A 76 4.16 -2.01 -14.82
C ALA A 76 3.68 -3.46 -14.84
N MET A 77 3.85 -4.21 -13.75
CA MET A 77 3.35 -5.58 -13.65
C MET A 77 1.81 -5.61 -13.59
N GLU A 78 1.18 -4.70 -12.85
CA GLU A 78 -0.29 -4.63 -12.77
C GLU A 78 -0.95 -4.30 -14.13
N GLN A 79 -0.32 -3.51 -14.99
CA GLN A 79 -0.83 -3.25 -16.35
C GLN A 79 -0.86 -4.48 -17.25
N SER A 80 -0.13 -5.55 -16.91
CA SER A 80 -0.09 -6.79 -17.70
C SER A 80 -1.01 -7.90 -17.18
N ILE A 81 -1.66 -7.70 -16.02
CA ILE A 81 -2.54 -8.68 -15.38
C ILE A 81 -3.95 -8.10 -15.35
N GLU A 82 -4.75 -8.36 -16.38
CA GLU A 82 -6.13 -7.82 -16.49
C GLU A 82 -7.11 -8.35 -15.43
N GLN A 83 -6.82 -9.41 -14.69
CA GLN A 83 -7.74 -9.97 -13.70
C GLN A 83 -6.97 -10.63 -12.54
N ASP A 84 -7.35 -10.24 -11.31
CA ASP A 84 -7.47 -11.12 -10.12
C ASP A 84 -6.69 -10.83 -8.81
N ASP A 85 -6.18 -9.62 -8.54
CA ASP A 85 -5.66 -9.31 -7.18
C ASP A 85 -6.13 -7.96 -6.60
N MET A 86 -7.31 -7.98 -5.97
CA MET A 86 -7.90 -6.83 -5.24
C MET A 86 -6.99 -6.29 -4.11
N GLN A 87 -6.03 -7.10 -3.65
CA GLN A 87 -5.10 -6.79 -2.57
C GLN A 87 -3.84 -6.05 -3.07
N SER A 88 -3.41 -6.27 -4.33
CA SER A 88 -2.25 -5.59 -4.92
C SER A 88 -2.52 -4.09 -5.13
N SER A 89 -3.75 -3.75 -5.54
CA SER A 89 -4.21 -2.37 -5.73
C SER A 89 -4.16 -1.54 -4.44
N THR A 90 -4.50 -2.14 -3.29
CA THR A 90 -4.46 -1.44 -1.98
C THR A 90 -3.02 -1.26 -1.50
N ASP A 91 -2.18 -2.29 -1.64
CA ASP A 91 -0.75 -2.24 -1.30
C ASP A 91 -0.02 -1.15 -2.08
N LEU A 92 -0.25 -1.10 -3.40
CA LEU A 92 0.33 -0.11 -4.29
C LEU A 92 -0.12 1.32 -3.92
N ARG A 93 -1.40 1.51 -3.60
CA ARG A 93 -1.93 2.82 -3.16
C ARG A 93 -1.28 3.29 -1.86
N ILE A 94 -1.11 2.41 -0.88
CA ILE A 94 -0.43 2.75 0.38
C ILE A 94 1.01 3.16 0.08
N ARG A 95 1.74 2.38 -0.73
CA ARG A 95 3.13 2.68 -1.07
C ARG A 95 3.28 4.01 -1.82
N LYS A 96 2.43 4.27 -2.80
CA LYS A 96 2.40 5.55 -3.55
C LYS A 96 2.12 6.74 -2.62
N SER A 97 1.13 6.60 -1.74
CA SER A 97 0.77 7.65 -0.78
C SER A 97 1.91 7.94 0.20
N GLN A 98 2.52 6.91 0.79
CA GLN A 98 3.63 7.05 1.75
C GLN A 98 4.88 7.66 1.10
N HIS A 99 5.27 7.16 -0.08
CA HIS A 99 6.37 7.75 -0.85
C HIS A 99 6.14 9.23 -1.10
N SER A 100 4.92 9.58 -1.50
CA SER A 100 4.55 10.96 -1.80
C SER A 100 4.64 11.89 -0.58
N VAL A 101 4.09 11.46 0.56
CA VAL A 101 4.17 12.21 1.83
C VAL A 101 5.61 12.42 2.26
N LEU A 102 6.45 11.37 2.22
CA LEU A 102 7.85 11.47 2.61
C LEU A 102 8.66 12.36 1.65
N SER A 103 8.42 12.27 0.34
CA SER A 103 9.07 13.14 -0.65
C SER A 103 8.78 14.62 -0.38
N ARG A 104 7.52 14.99 -0.13
CA ARG A 104 7.18 16.38 0.24
C ARG A 104 7.84 16.80 1.54
N LYS A 105 7.75 15.98 2.59
CA LYS A 105 8.36 16.30 3.89
C LYS A 105 9.88 16.48 3.76
N PHE A 106 10.53 15.67 2.93
CA PHE A 106 11.95 15.81 2.65
C PHE A 106 12.27 17.13 1.93
N VAL A 107 11.52 17.48 0.89
CA VAL A 107 11.64 18.79 0.22
C VAL A 107 11.48 19.92 1.21
N ASP A 108 10.42 19.90 2.03
CA ASP A 108 10.14 20.96 2.99
C ASP A 108 11.30 21.20 3.97
N VAL A 109 11.91 20.12 4.45
CA VAL A 109 13.06 20.21 5.37
C VAL A 109 14.31 20.72 4.65
N MET A 110 14.58 20.27 3.43
CA MET A 110 15.73 20.74 2.66
C MET A 110 15.57 22.20 2.20
N THR A 111 14.36 22.65 1.91
CA THR A 111 14.05 24.06 1.63
C THR A 111 14.31 24.92 2.87
N LYS A 112 13.87 24.49 4.06
CA LYS A 112 14.19 25.18 5.31
C LYS A 112 15.69 25.25 5.62
N TYR A 113 16.44 24.24 5.21
CA TYR A 113 17.89 24.25 5.29
C TYR A 113 18.49 25.29 4.33
N ASN A 114 18.03 25.31 3.07
CA ASN A 114 18.45 26.31 2.09
C ASN A 114 18.18 27.74 2.57
N GLU A 115 16.97 28.01 3.06
CA GLU A 115 16.59 29.30 3.65
C GLU A 115 17.54 29.71 4.79
N ALA A 116 17.89 28.78 5.68
CA ALA A 116 18.82 29.04 6.77
C ALA A 116 20.22 29.45 6.28
N GLN A 117 20.71 28.79 5.21
CA GLN A 117 22.00 29.11 4.60
C GLN A 117 21.96 30.49 3.92
N VAL A 118 20.93 30.76 3.10
CA VAL A 118 20.77 32.06 2.43
C VAL A 118 20.68 33.19 3.46
N ASP A 119 19.89 33.02 4.52
CA ASP A 119 19.77 34.00 5.60
C ASP A 119 21.12 34.28 6.29
N PHE A 120 21.93 33.25 6.53
CA PHE A 120 23.25 33.41 7.14
C PHE A 120 24.25 34.08 6.19
N ARG A 121 24.21 33.75 4.89
CA ARG A 121 25.01 34.41 3.86
C ARG A 121 24.73 35.90 3.83
N GLU A 122 23.45 36.28 3.78
CA GLU A 122 23.03 37.69 3.69
C GLU A 122 23.43 38.48 4.94
N LYS A 123 23.23 37.90 6.13
CA LYS A 123 23.70 38.52 7.39
C LYS A 123 25.22 38.65 7.45
N SER A 124 25.96 37.67 6.90
CA SER A 124 27.43 37.72 6.85
C SER A 124 27.91 38.79 5.88
N LYS A 125 27.26 38.94 4.72
CA LYS A 125 27.50 40.03 3.75
C LYS A 125 27.27 41.39 4.40
N GLY A 126 26.14 41.60 5.08
CA GLY A 126 25.85 42.84 5.80
C GLY A 126 26.87 43.16 6.91
N ARG A 127 27.43 42.14 7.58
CA ARG A 127 28.54 42.32 8.53
C ARG A 127 29.82 42.79 7.83
N ILE A 128 30.18 42.20 6.68
CA ILE A 128 31.34 42.63 5.89
C ILE A 128 31.18 44.08 5.45
N GLN A 129 30.00 44.44 4.91
CA GLN A 129 29.70 45.82 4.51
C GLN A 129 29.91 46.80 5.66
N ARG A 130 29.37 46.47 6.84
CA ARG A 130 29.51 47.30 8.04
C ARG A 130 30.98 47.47 8.46
N GLN A 131 31.80 46.42 8.37
CA GLN A 131 33.22 46.50 8.69
C GLN A 131 34.00 47.32 7.66
N LEU A 132 33.64 47.25 6.38
CA LEU A 132 34.24 48.10 5.33
C LEU A 132 33.94 49.58 5.58
N GLU A 133 32.70 49.92 5.97
CA GLU A 133 32.34 51.29 6.36
C GLU A 133 33.17 51.81 7.55
N ILE A 134 33.44 50.98 8.56
CA ILE A 134 34.27 51.34 9.72
C ILE A 134 35.70 51.66 9.28
N THR A 135 36.21 50.96 8.27
CA THR A 135 37.54 51.23 7.69
C THR A 135 37.56 52.43 6.72
N GLY A 136 36.43 53.08 6.48
CA GLY A 136 36.29 54.24 5.61
C GLY A 136 36.06 53.91 4.14
N LYS A 137 35.81 52.64 3.80
CA LYS A 137 35.49 52.19 2.42
C LYS A 137 33.98 52.02 2.28
N SER A 138 33.32 53.03 1.71
CA SER A 138 31.93 52.91 1.29
C SER A 138 31.85 51.98 0.09
N THR A 139 31.01 50.95 0.18
CA THR A 139 30.87 49.93 -0.86
C THR A 139 29.38 49.72 -1.11
N THR A 140 28.98 49.79 -2.38
CA THR A 140 27.60 49.45 -2.79
C THR A 140 27.35 47.95 -2.66
N ASP A 141 26.08 47.54 -2.70
CA ASP A 141 25.73 46.14 -2.57
C ASP A 141 26.27 45.31 -3.74
N GLU A 142 26.20 45.87 -4.95
CA GLU A 142 26.69 45.26 -6.19
C GLU A 142 28.22 45.14 -6.19
N GLU A 143 28.94 46.20 -5.80
CA GLU A 143 30.40 46.15 -5.66
C GLU A 143 30.83 45.12 -4.62
N LEU A 144 30.10 45.01 -3.50
CA LEU A 144 30.40 44.02 -2.47
C LEU A 144 30.18 42.59 -2.99
N GLU A 145 29.13 42.36 -3.77
CA GLU A 145 28.88 41.05 -4.39
C GLU A 145 30.01 40.68 -5.36
N GLU A 146 30.44 41.60 -6.23
CA GLU A 146 31.58 41.40 -7.14
C GLU A 146 32.87 41.07 -6.37
N MET A 147 33.08 41.74 -5.22
CA MET A 147 34.20 41.44 -4.35
C MET A 147 34.15 40.02 -3.76
N LEU A 148 32.96 39.54 -3.38
CA LEU A 148 32.76 38.16 -2.89
C LEU A 148 32.98 37.13 -4.01
N GLU A 149 32.46 37.40 -5.21
CA GLU A 149 32.58 36.52 -6.38
C GLU A 149 34.01 36.41 -6.91
N SER A 150 34.83 37.44 -6.71
CA SER A 150 36.23 37.48 -7.18
C SER A 150 37.10 36.36 -6.60
N GLY A 151 36.70 35.77 -5.46
CA GLY A 151 37.42 34.70 -4.77
C GLY A 151 38.80 35.09 -4.25
N ASN A 152 39.18 36.37 -4.30
CA ASN A 152 40.48 36.87 -3.85
C ASN A 152 40.33 37.61 -2.51
N PRO A 153 40.74 37.02 -1.36
CA PRO A 153 40.61 37.66 -0.05
C PRO A 153 41.34 39.01 0.05
N SER A 154 42.36 39.23 -0.77
CA SER A 154 43.15 40.46 -0.78
C SER A 154 42.32 41.69 -1.22
N ILE A 155 41.20 41.49 -1.92
CA ILE A 155 40.32 42.56 -2.40
C ILE A 155 39.69 43.37 -1.26
N PHE A 156 39.56 42.76 -0.08
CA PHE A 156 39.08 43.43 1.11
C PHE A 156 40.17 44.29 1.76
N THR A 157 41.44 43.91 1.62
CA THR A 157 42.59 44.64 2.18
C THR A 157 43.08 45.79 1.29
N SER A 158 42.75 45.76 -0.01
CA SER A 158 43.18 46.77 -0.96
C SER A 158 42.49 48.12 -0.71
N GLY A 159 43.31 49.13 -0.40
CA GLY A 159 42.86 50.51 -0.14
C GLY A 159 42.60 50.83 1.33
N ILE A 160 42.76 49.87 2.26
CA ILE A 160 42.60 50.12 3.69
C ILE A 160 43.96 50.39 4.33
N ILE A 161 44.10 51.54 4.99
CA ILE A 161 45.30 51.90 5.74
C ILE A 161 45.33 51.08 7.04
N ASN A 162 46.32 50.20 7.16
CA ASN A 162 46.43 49.21 8.23
C ASN A 162 47.11 49.75 9.52
N ASP A 163 47.05 51.07 9.71
CA ASP A 163 47.78 51.79 10.75
C ASP A 163 47.02 51.84 12.08
N SER A 164 45.69 51.66 12.05
CA SER A 164 44.85 51.62 13.25
C SER A 164 44.60 50.18 13.70
N GLN A 165 44.62 49.96 15.02
CA GLN A 165 44.20 48.70 15.64
C GLN A 165 42.74 48.35 15.26
N ILE A 166 41.90 49.36 15.05
CA ILE A 166 40.50 49.20 14.62
C ILE A 166 40.46 48.63 13.20
N SER A 167 41.28 49.15 12.28
CA SER A 167 41.35 48.64 10.90
C SER A 167 41.80 47.18 10.85
N ARG A 168 42.79 46.79 11.67
CA ARG A 168 43.24 45.39 11.76
C ARG A 168 42.14 44.45 12.24
N GLN A 169 41.39 44.87 13.25
CA GLN A 169 40.29 44.07 13.78
C GLN A 169 39.15 43.92 12.76
N ALA A 170 38.77 45.01 12.09
CA ALA A 170 37.76 44.99 11.04
C ALA A 170 38.16 44.08 9.88
N LEU A 171 39.42 44.16 9.42
CA LEU A 171 39.97 43.27 8.39
C LEU A 171 39.94 41.79 8.81
N SER A 172 40.33 41.47 10.05
CA SER A 172 40.29 40.10 10.56
C SER A 172 38.87 39.53 10.61
N GLU A 173 37.90 40.35 10.99
CA GLU A 173 36.48 39.98 10.97
C GLU A 173 35.98 39.76 9.54
N ILE A 174 36.31 40.67 8.61
CA ILE A 174 35.96 40.53 7.18
C ILE A 174 36.49 39.21 6.62
N GLU A 175 37.77 38.91 6.83
CA GLU A 175 38.37 37.65 6.37
C GLU A 175 37.68 36.42 6.98
N SER A 176 37.34 36.47 8.28
CA SER A 176 36.61 35.38 8.93
C SER A 176 35.22 35.20 8.32
N ARG A 177 34.47 36.28 8.09
CA ARG A 177 33.13 36.22 7.48
C ARG A 177 33.17 35.74 6.04
N HIS A 178 34.16 36.20 5.26
CA HIS A 178 34.37 35.76 3.89
C HIS A 178 34.64 34.25 3.82
N ARG A 179 35.48 33.72 4.71
CA ARG A 179 35.68 32.25 4.81
C ARG A 179 34.38 31.50 5.10
N ASP A 180 33.54 32.04 5.99
CA ASP A 180 32.25 31.43 6.32
C ASP A 180 31.30 31.43 5.10
N ILE A 181 31.29 32.50 4.29
CA ILE A 181 30.51 32.57 3.02
C ILE A 181 31.02 31.53 2.01
N VAL A 182 32.33 31.41 1.82
CA VAL A 182 32.92 30.45 0.87
C VAL A 182 32.57 29.01 1.25
N GLN A 183 32.62 28.66 2.54
CA GLN A 183 32.23 27.33 3.00
C GLN A 183 30.73 27.06 2.76
N LEU A 184 29.90 28.07 2.99
CA LEU A 184 28.46 28.01 2.75
C LEU A 184 28.12 27.82 1.27
N GLU A 185 28.80 28.52 0.37
CA GLU A 185 28.59 28.38 -1.08
C GLU A 185 28.91 26.97 -1.59
N SER A 186 29.93 26.33 -1.01
CA SER A 186 30.19 24.90 -1.27
C SER A 186 29.01 24.02 -0.83
N SER A 187 28.44 24.26 0.35
CA SER A 187 27.26 23.51 0.82
C SER A 187 26.01 23.78 -0.02
N LEU A 188 25.83 25.00 -0.55
CA LEU A 188 24.69 25.35 -1.42
C LEU A 188 24.78 24.66 -2.79
N LYS A 189 25.98 24.55 -3.37
CA LYS A 189 26.18 23.81 -4.64
C LYS A 189 25.78 22.35 -4.50
N GLU A 190 26.17 21.70 -3.41
CA GLU A 190 25.79 20.31 -3.15
C GLU A 190 24.29 20.14 -2.91
N LEU A 191 23.65 21.14 -2.29
CA LEU A 191 22.20 21.16 -2.08
C LEU A 191 21.45 21.33 -3.40
N HIS A 192 21.99 22.13 -4.33
CA HIS A 192 21.43 22.30 -5.67
C HIS A 192 21.35 20.98 -6.44
N ASP A 193 22.43 20.19 -6.45
CA ASP A 193 22.44 18.86 -7.07
C ASP A 193 21.36 17.95 -6.47
N MET A 194 21.14 18.07 -5.16
CA MET A 194 20.10 17.32 -4.46
C MET A 194 18.69 17.79 -4.85
N PHE A 195 18.46 19.10 -4.99
CA PHE A 195 17.17 19.63 -5.44
C PHE A 195 16.81 19.22 -6.86
N MET A 196 17.78 19.15 -7.78
CA MET A 196 17.54 18.66 -9.14
C MET A 196 17.06 17.21 -9.16
N ASP A 197 17.65 16.35 -8.33
CA ASP A 197 17.21 14.98 -8.17
C ASP A 197 15.81 14.88 -7.54
N ILE A 198 15.50 15.71 -6.55
CA ILE A 198 14.22 15.67 -5.85
C ILE A 198 13.09 16.28 -6.69
N ALA A 199 13.37 17.27 -7.53
CA ALA A 199 12.39 17.83 -8.46
C ALA A 199 11.79 16.72 -9.35
N MET A 200 12.62 15.82 -9.86
CA MET A 200 12.17 14.63 -10.60
C MET A 200 11.36 13.64 -9.74
N LEU A 201 11.65 13.53 -8.44
CA LEU A 201 10.87 12.68 -7.53
C LEU A 201 9.46 13.24 -7.28
N VAL A 202 9.28 14.56 -7.37
CA VAL A 202 8.02 15.28 -7.05
C VAL A 202 7.18 15.60 -8.29
N GLU A 203 7.78 15.95 -9.43
CA GLU A 203 7.06 16.32 -10.67
C GLU A 203 6.15 15.19 -11.19
N ASN A 204 6.49 13.93 -10.96
CA ASN A 204 5.67 12.78 -11.37
C ASN A 204 4.51 12.44 -10.40
N GLN A 205 4.27 13.25 -9.35
CA GLN A 205 3.24 12.98 -8.33
C GLN A 205 2.01 13.88 -8.44
N GLY A 206 1.99 14.79 -9.42
CA GLY A 206 0.93 15.79 -9.63
C GLY A 206 -0.37 15.22 -10.19
N GLU A 207 -1.06 14.35 -9.44
CA GLU A 207 -2.51 14.14 -9.57
C GLU A 207 -3.12 13.31 -8.43
N SER A 208 -2.33 12.48 -7.72
CA SER A 208 -2.88 11.46 -6.81
C SER A 208 -2.83 11.84 -5.32
N LEU A 209 -3.08 13.12 -5.01
CA LEU A 209 -3.04 13.64 -3.63
C LEU A 209 -4.36 14.13 -3.05
N ASP A 210 -5.45 14.08 -3.81
CA ASP A 210 -6.83 14.15 -3.28
C ASP A 210 -7.46 12.76 -3.18
N ASN A 211 -6.65 11.77 -2.81
CA ASN A 211 -7.08 10.39 -2.69
C ASN A 211 -7.85 10.09 -1.40
N ILE A 212 -8.19 11.03 -0.50
CA ILE A 212 -9.12 10.67 0.58
C ILE A 212 -10.49 10.36 -0.04
N GLU A 213 -10.96 11.21 -0.96
CA GLU A 213 -12.23 11.01 -1.66
C GLU A 213 -12.19 9.78 -2.56
N LEU A 214 -11.14 9.61 -3.38
CA LEU A 214 -10.98 8.42 -4.22
C LEU A 214 -10.82 7.13 -3.38
N ASN A 215 -10.10 7.19 -2.25
CA ASN A 215 -9.92 6.03 -1.38
C ASN A 215 -11.22 5.65 -0.65
N VAL A 216 -12.01 6.64 -0.24
CA VAL A 216 -13.35 6.44 0.34
C VAL A 216 -14.29 5.90 -0.74
N MET A 217 -14.29 6.46 -1.96
CA MET A 217 -15.10 5.99 -3.08
C MET A 217 -14.81 4.53 -3.43
N ASN A 218 -13.55 4.14 -3.55
CA ASN A 218 -13.19 2.74 -3.82
C ASN A 218 -13.58 1.82 -2.64
N SER A 219 -13.48 2.30 -1.39
CA SER A 219 -13.94 1.54 -0.22
C SER A 219 -15.47 1.33 -0.23
N VAL A 220 -16.23 2.33 -0.69
CA VAL A 220 -17.68 2.20 -0.90
C VAL A 220 -17.97 1.15 -1.97
N GLU A 221 -17.27 1.18 -3.11
CA GLU A 221 -17.43 0.18 -4.17
C GLU A 221 -17.13 -1.25 -3.67
N HIS A 222 -16.11 -1.42 -2.83
CA HIS A 222 -15.79 -2.71 -2.22
C HIS A 222 -16.89 -3.21 -1.27
N VAL A 223 -17.46 -2.32 -0.45
CA VAL A 223 -18.59 -2.66 0.43
C VAL A 223 -19.83 -3.03 -0.39
N GLU A 224 -20.08 -2.35 -1.50
CA GLU A 224 -21.18 -2.69 -2.41
C GLU A 224 -21.01 -4.07 -3.03
N LYS A 225 -19.83 -4.39 -3.57
CA LYS A 225 -19.52 -5.74 -4.09
C LYS A 225 -19.66 -6.82 -3.02
N ALA A 226 -19.15 -6.59 -1.81
CA ALA A 226 -19.32 -7.53 -0.69
C ALA A 226 -20.80 -7.70 -0.29
N ARG A 227 -21.59 -6.62 -0.34
CA ARG A 227 -23.04 -6.69 -0.13
C ARG A 227 -23.71 -7.53 -1.21
N GLU A 228 -23.32 -7.39 -2.46
CA GLU A 228 -23.87 -8.22 -3.54
C GLU A 228 -23.55 -9.69 -3.35
N GLU A 229 -22.30 -10.04 -3.06
CA GLU A 229 -21.90 -11.44 -2.82
C GLU A 229 -22.60 -12.05 -1.60
N THR A 230 -22.75 -11.31 -0.50
CA THR A 230 -23.52 -11.78 0.67
C THR A 230 -25.01 -11.97 0.33
N THR A 231 -25.62 -11.12 -0.48
CA THR A 231 -27.00 -11.33 -0.93
C THR A 231 -27.14 -12.56 -1.84
N LYS A 232 -26.16 -12.83 -2.71
CA LYS A 232 -26.11 -14.05 -3.53
C LYS A 232 -25.96 -15.29 -2.62
N ALA A 233 -25.06 -15.24 -1.63
CA ALA A 233 -24.85 -16.31 -0.66
C ALA A 233 -26.13 -16.63 0.14
N VAL A 234 -26.87 -15.62 0.60
CA VAL A 234 -28.16 -15.81 1.28
C VAL A 234 -29.18 -16.45 0.35
N LYS A 235 -29.26 -16.03 -0.92
CA LYS A 235 -30.14 -16.66 -1.92
C LYS A 235 -29.76 -18.13 -2.14
N TYR A 236 -28.48 -18.45 -2.21
CA TYR A 236 -28.01 -19.84 -2.33
C TYR A 236 -28.33 -20.67 -1.09
N GLN A 237 -28.11 -20.12 0.11
CA GLN A 237 -28.45 -20.77 1.37
C GLN A 237 -29.95 -21.08 1.46
N ASN A 238 -30.82 -20.14 1.08
CA ASN A 238 -32.27 -20.35 1.08
C ASN A 238 -32.71 -21.41 0.08
N LYS A 239 -32.10 -21.45 -1.11
CA LYS A 239 -32.33 -22.50 -2.11
C LYS A 239 -31.90 -23.87 -1.59
N ALA A 240 -30.74 -23.96 -0.93
CA ALA A 240 -30.23 -25.18 -0.34
C ALA A 240 -31.16 -25.71 0.77
N ARG A 241 -31.61 -24.85 1.70
CA ARG A 241 -32.56 -25.23 2.76
C ARG A 241 -33.90 -25.71 2.20
N LYS A 242 -34.40 -25.08 1.13
CA LYS A 242 -35.63 -25.52 0.46
C LYS A 242 -35.46 -26.89 -0.18
N LEU A 243 -34.32 -27.14 -0.83
CA LEU A 243 -34.01 -28.44 -1.39
C LEU A 243 -33.92 -29.52 -0.29
N GLU A 244 -33.29 -29.20 0.83
CA GLU A 244 -33.20 -30.11 1.98
C GLU A 244 -34.60 -30.49 2.52
N SER A 245 -35.50 -29.51 2.65
CA SER A 245 -36.89 -29.75 3.05
C SER A 245 -37.65 -30.60 2.02
N ASP A 246 -37.48 -30.32 0.73
CA ASP A 246 -38.11 -31.09 -0.36
C ASP A 246 -37.64 -32.56 -0.33
N VAL A 247 -36.34 -32.79 -0.15
CA VAL A 247 -35.73 -34.13 -0.04
C VAL A 247 -36.24 -34.87 1.20
N ARG A 248 -36.34 -34.20 2.35
CA ARG A 248 -36.87 -34.80 3.59
C ARG A 248 -38.31 -35.26 3.42
N ALA A 249 -39.16 -34.43 2.82
CA ALA A 249 -40.56 -34.75 2.54
C ALA A 249 -40.70 -35.95 1.58
N LEU A 250 -39.86 -36.03 0.55
CA LEU A 250 -39.80 -37.19 -0.34
C LEU A 250 -39.42 -38.46 0.41
N GLY A 251 -38.39 -38.40 1.27
CA GLY A 251 -37.99 -39.54 2.11
C GLY A 251 -39.11 -40.06 3.02
N GLU A 252 -39.95 -39.18 3.56
CA GLU A 252 -41.11 -39.56 4.37
C GLU A 252 -42.23 -40.19 3.54
N THR A 253 -42.55 -39.63 2.38
CA THR A 253 -43.58 -40.20 1.48
C THR A 253 -43.18 -41.58 0.97
N LEU A 254 -41.90 -41.78 0.65
CA LEU A 254 -41.32 -43.08 0.30
C LEU A 254 -41.44 -44.10 1.42
N ARG A 255 -41.11 -43.71 2.67
CA ARG A 255 -41.31 -44.56 3.85
C ARG A 255 -42.77 -44.96 4.01
N ARG A 256 -43.72 -44.01 3.93
CA ARG A 256 -45.17 -44.30 4.03
C ARG A 256 -45.65 -45.25 2.93
N GLN A 257 -45.18 -45.08 1.70
CA GLN A 257 -45.49 -46.03 0.62
C GLN A 257 -44.94 -47.43 0.87
N LYS A 258 -43.72 -47.54 1.40
CA LYS A 258 -43.13 -48.84 1.77
C LYS A 258 -43.95 -49.53 2.86
N TYR A 259 -44.36 -48.80 3.90
CA TYR A 259 -45.25 -49.31 4.96
C TYR A 259 -46.60 -49.78 4.41
N HIS A 260 -47.25 -49.00 3.53
CA HIS A 260 -48.50 -49.42 2.89
C HIS A 260 -48.34 -50.69 2.04
N ARG A 261 -47.23 -50.80 1.30
CA ARG A 261 -46.96 -51.97 0.44
C ARG A 261 -46.72 -53.24 1.27
N LEU A 262 -45.95 -53.13 2.36
CA LEU A 262 -45.71 -54.22 3.30
C LEU A 262 -47.00 -54.66 4.01
N ARG A 263 -47.89 -53.70 4.35
CA ARG A 263 -49.21 -54.01 4.95
C ARG A 263 -50.14 -54.76 4.00
N HIS A 264 -50.07 -54.51 2.70
CA HIS A 264 -50.83 -55.26 1.69
C HIS A 264 -50.29 -56.67 1.40
N HIS A 265 -49.03 -56.97 1.76
CA HIS A 265 -48.47 -58.32 1.67
C HIS A 265 -48.61 -59.15 2.96
N ALA A 266 -49.06 -58.53 4.06
CA ALA A 266 -49.28 -59.20 5.35
C ALA A 266 -50.75 -59.58 5.63
N ALA A 267 -51.68 -59.33 4.70
CA ALA A 267 -53.08 -59.73 4.84
C ALA A 267 -53.27 -61.19 4.34
N PRO A 268 -53.91 -62.08 5.10
CA PRO A 268 -54.19 -63.44 4.63
C PRO A 268 -55.14 -63.37 3.44
N SER A 269 -54.78 -64.06 2.35
CA SER A 269 -55.58 -64.16 1.14
C SER A 269 -56.94 -64.77 1.44
N ASN A 270 -58.02 -64.01 1.22
CA ASN A 270 -59.28 -64.54 0.68
C ASN A 270 -60.17 -63.40 0.17
N SER A 271 -60.54 -63.49 -1.12
CA SER A 271 -61.49 -62.68 -1.92
C SER A 271 -60.89 -61.71 -2.94
N PRO A 272 -61.48 -61.62 -4.16
CA PRO A 272 -60.88 -60.95 -5.31
C PRO A 272 -60.99 -59.41 -5.22
N ALA A 273 -59.96 -58.76 -5.74
CA ALA A 273 -59.71 -57.32 -5.62
C ALA A 273 -60.72 -56.44 -6.37
N PRO A 274 -61.18 -55.32 -5.78
CA PRO A 274 -61.73 -54.21 -6.56
C PRO A 274 -60.59 -53.32 -7.06
N ALA A 275 -60.70 -52.88 -8.32
CA ALA A 275 -59.72 -52.05 -9.02
C ALA A 275 -59.41 -50.74 -8.26
N SER A 276 -58.22 -50.68 -7.64
CA SER A 276 -57.72 -49.47 -6.99
C SER A 276 -57.35 -48.40 -8.03
N ARG A 277 -57.97 -47.23 -7.95
CA ARG A 277 -57.49 -46.00 -8.60
C ARG A 277 -56.05 -45.75 -8.19
N ARG A 278 -55.12 -45.86 -9.15
CA ARG A 278 -53.67 -45.69 -8.94
C ARG A 278 -53.35 -44.29 -8.38
N PRO A 279 -52.52 -44.15 -7.33
CA PRO A 279 -51.98 -42.86 -6.90
C PRO A 279 -50.81 -42.45 -7.83
N ARG A 280 -51.06 -42.33 -9.13
CA ARG A 280 -50.05 -41.87 -10.12
C ARG A 280 -49.87 -40.34 -10.12
N ARG A 281 -50.85 -39.58 -9.61
CA ARG A 281 -50.84 -38.10 -9.70
C ARG A 281 -49.84 -37.42 -8.75
N HIS A 282 -49.62 -37.95 -7.54
CA HIS A 282 -48.71 -37.32 -6.57
C HIS A 282 -47.22 -37.53 -6.91
N TRP A 283 -46.87 -38.68 -7.48
CA TRP A 283 -45.49 -38.98 -7.90
C TRP A 283 -45.03 -38.13 -9.08
N ASN A 284 -45.91 -37.97 -10.08
CA ASN A 284 -45.60 -37.16 -11.26
C ASN A 284 -45.44 -35.69 -10.88
N ALA A 285 -46.29 -35.14 -10.01
CA ALA A 285 -46.20 -33.76 -9.56
C ALA A 285 -44.92 -33.45 -8.76
N ALA A 286 -44.39 -34.42 -8.00
CA ALA A 286 -43.14 -34.24 -7.25
C ALA A 286 -41.91 -34.37 -8.16
N LEU A 287 -41.89 -35.36 -9.07
CA LEU A 287 -40.81 -35.53 -10.05
C LEU A 287 -40.76 -34.36 -11.05
N GLU A 288 -41.91 -33.85 -11.50
CA GLU A 288 -41.99 -32.67 -12.38
C GLU A 288 -41.48 -31.38 -11.69
N ARG A 289 -41.54 -31.29 -10.35
CA ARG A 289 -40.95 -30.18 -9.59
C ARG A 289 -39.43 -30.27 -9.41
N ILE A 290 -38.87 -31.47 -9.49
CA ILE A 290 -37.44 -31.73 -9.25
C ILE A 290 -36.66 -31.79 -10.56
N ALA A 291 -37.23 -32.37 -11.62
CA ALA A 291 -36.57 -32.55 -12.92
C ALA A 291 -35.95 -31.27 -13.52
N PRO A 292 -36.56 -30.07 -13.43
CA PRO A 292 -35.94 -28.84 -13.92
C PRO A 292 -34.74 -28.41 -13.09
N LYS A 293 -34.76 -28.66 -11.77
CA LYS A 293 -33.66 -28.31 -10.85
C LYS A 293 -32.42 -29.19 -11.09
N ILE A 294 -32.62 -30.44 -11.51
CA ILE A 294 -31.54 -31.37 -11.91
C ILE A 294 -30.82 -30.87 -13.16
N ARG A 295 -31.58 -30.42 -14.18
CA ARG A 295 -31.02 -29.91 -15.45
C ARG A 295 -30.14 -28.67 -15.25
N VAL A 296 -30.51 -27.79 -14.31
CA VAL A 296 -29.74 -26.57 -13.96
C VAL A 296 -28.47 -26.90 -13.16
N SER A 297 -28.50 -27.95 -12.33
CA SER A 297 -27.31 -28.38 -11.57
C SER A 297 -26.24 -29.00 -12.46
N GLN A 298 -26.66 -29.69 -13.52
CA GLN A 298 -25.78 -30.29 -14.54
C GLN A 298 -24.96 -29.24 -15.30
N SER A 299 -25.46 -28.00 -15.39
CA SER A 299 -24.79 -26.87 -16.04
C SER A 299 -23.75 -26.16 -15.16
N ARG A 300 -23.73 -26.45 -13.84
CA ARG A 300 -22.96 -25.71 -12.83
C ARG A 300 -21.85 -26.52 -12.14
N GLY A 301 -21.63 -27.78 -12.52
CA GLY A 301 -20.55 -28.61 -11.97
C GLY A 301 -20.72 -29.01 -10.49
N GLU A 302 -21.94 -28.97 -9.95
CA GLU A 302 -22.20 -29.35 -8.55
C GLU A 302 -22.36 -30.88 -8.43
N TYR A 303 -21.26 -31.61 -8.29
CA TYR A 303 -21.23 -33.09 -8.25
C TYR A 303 -22.03 -33.72 -7.10
N LEU A 304 -22.20 -33.01 -5.97
CA LEU A 304 -22.88 -33.51 -4.77
C LEU A 304 -24.39 -33.75 -4.97
N THR A 305 -25.07 -32.92 -5.75
CA THR A 305 -26.49 -33.11 -6.06
C THR A 305 -26.68 -34.28 -7.03
N MET A 306 -25.76 -34.45 -7.98
CA MET A 306 -25.71 -35.60 -8.89
C MET A 306 -25.52 -36.91 -8.13
N PHE A 307 -24.64 -36.93 -7.13
CA PHE A 307 -24.43 -38.07 -6.23
C PHE A 307 -25.68 -38.43 -5.44
N LEU A 308 -26.38 -37.45 -4.85
CA LEU A 308 -27.63 -37.71 -4.12
C LEU A 308 -28.77 -38.23 -5.02
N ILE A 309 -28.82 -37.78 -6.27
CA ILE A 309 -29.82 -38.22 -7.26
C ILE A 309 -29.48 -39.63 -7.76
N LEU A 310 -28.21 -39.91 -8.07
CA LEU A 310 -27.74 -41.26 -8.42
C LEU A 310 -27.91 -42.22 -7.25
N TRP A 311 -27.67 -41.78 -6.02
CA TRP A 311 -27.92 -42.55 -4.80
C TRP A 311 -29.40 -42.86 -4.62
N CYS A 312 -30.29 -41.87 -4.77
CA CYS A 312 -31.73 -42.08 -4.75
C CYS A 312 -32.21 -43.00 -5.89
N TRP A 313 -31.67 -42.84 -7.10
CA TRP A 313 -32.03 -43.65 -8.27
C TRP A 313 -31.52 -45.09 -8.14
N ALA A 314 -30.30 -45.30 -7.67
CA ALA A 314 -29.72 -46.61 -7.41
C ALA A 314 -30.46 -47.31 -6.26
N TYR A 315 -30.75 -46.60 -5.17
CA TYR A 315 -31.52 -47.13 -4.05
C TYR A 315 -32.96 -47.51 -4.46
N LEU A 316 -33.64 -46.66 -5.24
CA LEU A 316 -35.00 -46.92 -5.73
C LEU A 316 -35.07 -48.02 -6.80
N SER A 317 -34.06 -48.13 -7.66
CA SER A 317 -34.00 -49.16 -8.70
C SER A 317 -33.61 -50.52 -8.11
N TYR A 318 -32.67 -50.55 -7.17
CA TYR A 318 -32.20 -51.78 -6.54
C TYR A 318 -33.23 -52.39 -5.57
N THR A 319 -33.93 -51.55 -4.80
CA THR A 319 -35.05 -52.00 -3.93
C THR A 319 -36.30 -52.45 -4.70
N ARG A 320 -36.36 -52.19 -6.01
CA ARG A 320 -37.44 -52.66 -6.88
C ARG A 320 -37.27 -54.11 -7.30
N ASP A 321 -36.03 -54.58 -7.46
CA ASP A 321 -35.74 -55.86 -8.12
C ASP A 321 -35.26 -56.95 -7.14
N HIS A 322 -34.62 -56.61 -6.00
CA HIS A 322 -34.14 -57.60 -5.03
C HIS A 322 -34.44 -57.18 -3.58
N GLY A 323 -35.21 -58.01 -2.86
CA GLY A 323 -35.51 -57.78 -1.44
C GLY A 323 -34.25 -57.65 -0.57
N SER A 324 -34.30 -56.70 0.38
CA SER A 324 -33.38 -56.43 1.49
C SER A 324 -31.93 -56.94 1.36
N VAL A 325 -31.00 -56.02 1.06
CA VAL A 325 -29.55 -56.21 1.27
C VAL A 325 -29.04 -55.16 2.26
N SER A 326 -28.08 -55.55 3.10
CA SER A 326 -27.51 -54.71 4.16
C SER A 326 -26.66 -53.55 3.62
N GLU A 327 -26.68 -52.44 4.36
CA GLU A 327 -26.07 -51.14 4.04
C GLU A 327 -24.55 -51.22 3.75
N GLU A 328 -23.86 -52.23 4.31
CA GLU A 328 -22.42 -52.46 4.12
C GLU A 328 -22.01 -52.85 2.68
N MET A 329 -22.87 -53.54 1.93
CA MET A 329 -22.53 -54.00 0.58
C MET A 329 -22.55 -52.86 -0.46
N LEU A 330 -23.45 -51.89 -0.27
CA LEU A 330 -23.56 -50.73 -1.17
C LEU A 330 -22.43 -49.71 -0.91
N LEU A 331 -22.03 -49.51 0.35
CA LEU A 331 -20.89 -48.66 0.69
C LEU A 331 -19.57 -49.21 0.12
N LYS A 332 -19.36 -50.54 0.14
CA LYS A 332 -18.16 -51.16 -0.46
C LYS A 332 -18.08 -51.01 -1.98
N TRP A 333 -19.21 -51.05 -2.69
CA TRP A 333 -19.23 -50.86 -4.15
C TRP A 333 -18.97 -49.39 -4.56
N VAL A 334 -19.51 -48.43 -3.80
CA VAL A 334 -19.25 -46.99 -4.02
C VAL A 334 -17.78 -46.63 -3.76
N PHE A 335 -17.19 -47.15 -2.67
CA PHE A 335 -15.78 -46.91 -2.35
C PHE A 335 -14.80 -47.49 -3.39
N GLN A 336 -15.23 -48.52 -4.13
CA GLN A 336 -14.44 -49.16 -5.18
C GLN A 336 -14.51 -48.41 -6.53
N GLN A 337 -15.60 -47.67 -6.78
CA GLN A 337 -15.75 -46.82 -7.97
C GLN A 337 -15.07 -45.45 -7.81
N GLU A 338 -15.00 -44.91 -6.58
CA GLU A 338 -14.37 -43.62 -6.29
C GLU A 338 -12.83 -43.67 -6.35
N ASN A 339 -12.23 -44.85 -6.21
CA ASN A 339 -10.78 -45.07 -6.31
C ASN A 339 -10.31 -45.59 -7.69
N ASP A 340 -11.18 -45.62 -8.71
CA ASP A 340 -10.79 -46.02 -10.06
C ASP A 340 -10.12 -44.83 -10.81
N PRO A 341 -8.83 -44.90 -11.17
CA PRO A 341 -8.05 -43.73 -11.65
C PRO A 341 -8.57 -43.11 -12.96
N LYS A 342 -9.54 -43.75 -13.63
CA LYS A 342 -10.08 -43.33 -14.93
C LYS A 342 -11.15 -42.24 -14.84
N HIS A 343 -11.67 -41.92 -13.65
CA HIS A 343 -12.73 -40.91 -13.49
C HIS A 343 -12.25 -39.49 -13.16
N ASN A 344 -10.94 -39.27 -12.95
CA ASN A 344 -10.40 -37.94 -12.58
C ASN A 344 -9.83 -37.12 -13.76
N ARG A 345 -10.43 -37.25 -14.95
CA ARG A 345 -10.17 -36.35 -16.09
C ARG A 345 -11.46 -36.05 -16.84
N LYS A 346 -12.16 -35.01 -16.41
CA LYS A 346 -12.56 -33.85 -17.23
C LYS A 346 -13.49 -32.94 -16.44
#